data_AF-N9VDA9-F1
#
_entry.id   AF-N9VDA9-F1
#
_cell.length_a   1.000
_cell.length_b   1.000
_cell.length_c   1.000
_cell.angle_alpha   90.00
_cell.angle_beta   90.00
_cell.angle_gamma   90.00
#
_symmetry.space_group_name_H-M   'P 1'
#
loop_
_entity.id
_entity.type
_entity.pdbx_description
1 polymer ?
#
loop_
_entity_poly.entity_id
_entity_poly.type
_entity_poly.pdbx_seq_one_letter_code
_entity_poly.pdbx_strand_id
1 'polypeptide(L)'
;MRDTGLDPRFADNPLVAGEPYIRFYAGCPLRVSNACVLGTHCVIDSKPRQRDDETLQRFEGLAAMEVPLLDDLLKRADHLMYRQKMAKRSVKN
;
A
#
# COMPACT_ATOMS: atom_id res chain seq x y z
N MET A 1 -0.60 11.91 -8.16
CA MET A 1 -1.69 12.56 -8.91
C MET A 1 -1.95 13.92 -8.28
N ARG A 2 -1.85 14.99 -9.06
CA ARG A 2 -1.94 16.37 -8.55
C ARG A 2 -3.36 16.79 -8.20
N ASP A 3 -4.32 16.33 -9.02
CA ASP A 3 -5.76 16.47 -8.79
C ASP A 3 -6.47 15.20 -9.30
N THR A 4 -7.14 14.46 -8.42
CA THR A 4 -7.91 13.23 -8.70
C THR A 4 -9.23 13.54 -9.39
N GLY A 5 -9.80 14.73 -9.19
CA GLY A 5 -11.05 15.14 -9.83
C GLY A 5 -10.88 15.45 -11.31
N LEU A 6 -9.65 15.71 -11.75
CA LEU A 6 -9.29 15.91 -13.15
C LEU A 6 -8.84 14.63 -13.86
N ASP A 7 -8.67 13.53 -13.12
CA ASP A 7 -8.24 12.25 -13.69
C ASP A 7 -9.46 11.35 -13.94
N PRO A 8 -9.77 10.99 -15.20
CA PRO A 8 -10.96 10.19 -15.52
C PRO A 8 -11.02 8.83 -14.84
N ARG A 9 -9.89 8.29 -14.36
CA ARG A 9 -9.85 7.02 -13.64
C ARG A 9 -10.39 7.13 -12.21
N PHE A 10 -10.47 8.36 -11.67
CA PHE A 10 -10.78 8.62 -10.27
C PHE A 10 -11.90 9.63 -10.06
N ALA A 11 -12.24 10.45 -11.05
CA ALA A 11 -13.21 11.53 -10.93
C ALA A 11 -14.56 11.07 -10.36
N ASP A 12 -15.04 9.89 -10.78
CA ASP A 12 -16.31 9.31 -10.35
C ASP A 12 -16.20 8.45 -9.08
N ASN A 13 -15.01 8.33 -8.49
CA ASN A 13 -14.84 7.59 -7.25
C ASN A 13 -15.63 8.30 -6.12
N PRO A 14 -16.45 7.60 -5.32
CA PRO A 14 -17.22 8.23 -4.23
C PRO A 14 -16.37 9.04 -3.25
N LEU A 15 -15.11 8.67 -3.02
CA LEU A 15 -14.19 9.41 -2.14
C LEU A 15 -13.62 10.68 -2.79
N VAL A 16 -13.77 10.84 -4.10
CA VAL A 16 -13.35 12.01 -4.90
C VAL A 16 -14.57 12.89 -5.20
N ALA A 17 -15.65 12.31 -5.71
CA ALA A 17 -16.88 13.01 -6.06
C ALA A 17 -17.70 13.43 -4.81
N GLY A 18 -17.64 12.64 -3.74
CA GLY A 18 -18.27 12.91 -2.45
C GLY A 18 -17.23 13.05 -1.33
N GLU A 19 -17.69 13.19 -0.09
CA GLU A 19 -16.79 13.28 1.06
C GLU A 19 -15.84 12.07 1.14
N PRO A 20 -14.53 12.28 1.44
CA PRO A 20 -13.92 13.51 1.93
C PRO A 20 -13.37 14.44 0.82
N TYR A 21 -13.80 14.27 -0.43
CA TYR A 21 -13.36 15.04 -1.59
C TYR A 21 -11.85 14.97 -1.82
N ILE A 22 -11.29 13.77 -1.84
CA ILE A 22 -9.87 13.57 -2.14
C ILE A 22 -9.56 14.28 -3.46
N ARG A 23 -8.53 15.13 -3.45
CA ARG A 23 -8.00 15.84 -4.63
C ARG A 23 -6.55 15.45 -4.88
N PHE A 24 -5.73 15.30 -3.85
CA PHE A 24 -4.36 14.83 -4.02
C PHE A 24 -4.21 13.37 -3.60
N TYR A 25 -3.45 12.61 -4.38
CA TYR A 25 -3.05 11.25 -4.04
C TYR A 25 -1.61 11.01 -4.50
N ALA A 26 -0.73 10.63 -3.57
CA ALA A 26 0.59 10.10 -3.86
C ALA A 26 0.70 8.70 -3.25
N GLY A 27 1.12 7.72 -4.04
CA GLY A 27 1.28 6.34 -3.59
C GLY A 27 2.62 5.78 -4.05
N CYS A 28 3.36 5.17 -3.13
CA CYS A 28 4.57 4.39 -3.42
C CYS A 28 4.26 2.90 -3.19
N PRO A 29 4.37 2.04 -4.21
CA PRO A 29 4.12 0.60 -4.07
C PRO A 29 5.07 -0.05 -3.07
N LEU A 30 4.52 -0.78 -2.10
CA LEU A 30 5.28 -1.56 -1.12
C LEU A 30 5.53 -2.96 -1.69
N ARG A 31 6.68 -3.11 -2.37
CA ARG A 31 7.14 -4.38 -2.94
C ARG A 31 7.95 -5.16 -1.92
N VAL A 32 7.46 -6.33 -1.57
CA VAL A 32 8.13 -7.30 -0.68
C VAL A 32 9.02 -8.27 -1.46
N SER A 33 9.84 -9.03 -0.75
CA SER A 33 10.89 -9.91 -1.29
C SER A 33 10.42 -10.98 -2.30
N ASN A 34 9.14 -11.38 -2.28
CA ASN A 34 8.55 -12.28 -3.28
C ASN A 34 8.02 -11.55 -4.53
N ALA A 35 8.41 -10.29 -4.75
CA ALA A 35 7.97 -9.39 -5.80
C ALA A 35 6.46 -9.05 -5.78
N CYS A 36 5.73 -9.48 -4.75
CA CYS A 36 4.34 -9.09 -4.54
C CYS A 36 4.25 -7.61 -4.11
N VAL A 37 3.21 -6.92 -4.57
CA VAL A 37 2.83 -5.61 -4.06
C VAL A 37 1.75 -5.85 -3.01
N LEU A 38 2.06 -5.64 -1.72
CA LEU A 38 1.08 -5.81 -0.65
C LEU A 38 0.14 -4.61 -0.52
N GLY A 39 0.58 -3.45 -0.99
CA GLY A 39 -0.15 -2.20 -0.87
C GLY A 39 0.71 -1.01 -1.27
N THR A 40 0.39 0.15 -0.72
CA THR A 40 1.11 1.39 -0.96
C THR A 40 1.30 2.17 0.32
N HIS A 41 2.47 2.75 0.53
CA HIS A 41 2.59 3.93 1.39
C HIS A 41 1.92 5.08 0.63
N CYS A 42 0.93 5.75 1.23
CA CYS A 42 0.17 6.78 0.52
C CYS A 42 -0.14 8.02 1.36
N VAL A 43 -0.17 9.16 0.67
CA VAL A 43 -0.68 10.43 1.20
C VAL A 43 -1.90 10.84 0.39
N ILE A 44 -2.95 11.26 1.10
CA ILE A 44 -4.17 11.84 0.53
C ILE A 44 -4.39 13.24 1.10
N ASP A 45 -4.97 14.12 0.28
CA ASP A 45 -5.40 15.45 0.71
C ASP A 45 -6.68 15.84 -0.05
N SER A 46 -7.53 16.65 0.59
CA SER A 46 -8.72 17.27 0.00
C SER A 46 -8.38 18.45 -0.92
N LYS A 47 -7.12 18.92 -0.92
CA LYS A 47 -6.64 20.00 -1.79
C LYS A 47 -5.66 19.47 -2.85
N PRO A 48 -5.70 19.97 -4.09
CA PRO A 48 -4.69 19.67 -5.09
C PRO A 48 -3.29 20.08 -4.62
N ARG A 49 -2.25 19.35 -5.06
CA ARG A 49 -0.84 19.68 -4.73
C ARG A 49 0.06 19.55 -5.95
N GLN A 50 1.11 20.37 -5.98
CA GLN A 50 2.21 20.24 -6.94
C GLN A 50 3.13 19.08 -6.56
N ARG A 51 3.86 18.55 -7.54
CA ARG A 51 4.94 17.59 -7.29
C ARG A 51 6.19 18.37 -6.90
N ASP A 52 6.79 17.99 -5.79
CA ASP A 52 8.11 18.43 -5.37
C ASP A 52 9.00 17.18 -5.28
N ASP A 53 10.07 17.17 -6.07
CA ASP A 53 10.91 15.98 -6.24
C ASP A 53 11.66 15.63 -4.95
N GLU A 54 12.05 16.63 -4.14
CA GLU A 54 12.67 16.39 -2.84
C GLU A 54 11.69 15.72 -1.88
N THR A 55 10.46 16.23 -1.78
CA THR A 55 9.39 15.61 -0.99
C THR A 55 9.09 14.20 -1.47
N LEU A 56 9.06 13.96 -2.79
CA LEU A 56 8.81 12.62 -3.35
C LEU A 56 9.94 11.64 -3.00
N GLN A 57 11.20 12.05 -3.06
CA GLN A 57 12.32 11.20 -2.63
C GLN A 57 12.23 10.83 -1.15
N ARG A 58 11.89 11.79 -0.28
CA ARG A 58 11.69 11.52 1.15
C ARG A 58 10.53 10.56 1.39
N PHE A 59 9.42 10.74 0.66
CA PHE A 59 8.26 9.85 0.71
C PHE A 59 8.58 8.42 0.27
N GLU A 60 9.39 8.25 -0.79
CA GLU A 60 9.89 6.93 -1.22
C GLU A 60 10.83 6.30 -0.17
N GLY A 61 11.66 7.12 0.48
CA GLY A 61 12.50 6.68 1.59
C GLY A 61 11.69 6.13 2.78
N LEU A 62 10.59 6.79 3.14
CA LEU A 62 9.67 6.30 4.18
C LEU A 62 9.04 4.96 3.78
N ALA A 63 8.56 4.85 2.54
CA ALA A 63 8.00 3.60 2.03
C ALA A 63 9.02 2.44 2.10
N ALA A 64 10.29 2.71 1.78
CA ALA A 64 11.36 1.72 1.84
C ALA A 64 11.63 1.20 3.27
N MET A 65 11.37 2.02 4.30
CA MET A 65 11.50 1.60 5.70
C MET A 65 10.40 0.63 6.15
N GLU A 66 9.24 0.62 5.49
CA GLU A 66 8.11 -0.27 5.82
C GLU A 66 8.30 -1.69 5.28
N VAL A 67 9.02 -1.83 4.14
CA VAL A 67 9.19 -3.10 3.43
C VAL A 67 9.81 -4.21 4.30
N PRO A 68 10.88 -4.00 5.08
CA PRO A 68 11.46 -5.04 5.92
C PRO A 68 10.49 -5.58 6.99
N LEU A 69 9.64 -4.72 7.54
CA LEU A 69 8.62 -5.11 8.52
C LEU A 69 7.55 -5.98 7.84
N LEU A 70 7.09 -5.59 6.65
CA LEU A 70 6.13 -6.37 5.88
C LEU A 70 6.69 -7.73 5.46
N ASP A 71 7.96 -7.78 5.06
CA ASP A 71 8.66 -9.03 4.74
C ASP A 71 8.72 -9.98 5.94
N ASP A 72 9.01 -9.46 7.14
CA ASP A 72 9.05 -10.28 8.35
C ASP A 72 7.65 -10.80 8.74
N LEU A 73 6.61 -9.96 8.63
CA LEU A 73 5.23 -10.37 8.87
C LEU A 73 4.78 -11.47 7.90
N LEU A 74 5.15 -11.37 6.61
CA LEU A 74 4.85 -12.41 5.63
C LEU A 74 5.53 -13.74 5.98
N LYS A 75 6.83 -13.72 6.31
CA LYS A 75 7.57 -14.93 6.71
C LYS A 75 6.95 -15.60 7.92
N ARG A 76 6.51 -14.81 8.91
CA ARG A 76 5.81 -15.33 10.10
C ARG A 76 4.46 -15.94 9.74
N ALA A 77 3.69 -15.29 8.88
CA ALA A 77 2.40 -15.81 8.42
C ALA A 77 2.57 -17.15 7.67
N ASP A 78 3.53 -17.24 6.75
CA ASP A 78 3.84 -18.46 6.01
C ASP A 78 4.23 -19.61 6.96
N HIS A 79 5.09 -19.32 7.94
CA HIS A 79 5.49 -20.29 8.94
C HIS A 79 4.31 -20.79 9.79
N LEU A 80 3.40 -19.89 10.21
CA LEU A 80 2.19 -20.26 10.94
C LEU A 80 1.25 -21.12 10.10
N MET A 81 1.03 -20.76 8.84
CA MET A 81 0.20 -21.53 7.91
C MET A 81 0.78 -22.93 7.67
N TYR A 82 2.10 -23.03 7.50
CA TYR A 82 2.78 -24.32 7.35
C TYR A 82 2.59 -25.21 8.59
N ARG A 83 2.79 -24.67 9.80
CA ARG A 83 2.60 -25.40 11.05
C ARG A 83 1.17 -25.90 11.22
N GLN A 84 0.16 -25.07 10.93
CA GLN A 84 -1.25 -25.47 11.00
C GLN A 84 -1.58 -26.60 10.02
N LYS A 85 -1.05 -26.54 8.79
CA LYS A 85 -1.23 -27.61 7.80
C LYS A 85 -0.65 -28.94 8.28
N MET A 86 0.54 -28.93 8.90
CA MET A 86 1.16 -30.14 9.43
C MET A 86 0.40 -30.71 10.64
N ALA A 87 -0.04 -29.86 11.57
CA ALA A 87 -0.85 -30.30 12.70
C ALA A 87 -2.17 -30.96 12.25
N LYS A 88 -2.88 -30.37 11.27
CA LYS A 88 -4.11 -30.95 10.71
C LYS A 88 -3.91 -32.28 9.98
N ARG A 89 -2.73 -32.50 9.38
CA ARG A 89 -2.38 -33.78 8.73
C ARG A 89 -2.09 -34.89 9.74
N SER A 90 -1.47 -34.55 10.86
CA SER A 90 -1.13 -35.53 11.91
C SER A 90 -2.33 -36.02 12.72
N VAL A 91 -3.46 -35.30 12.70
CA VAL A 91 -4.73 -35.68 13.37
C VAL A 91 -5.64 -36.54 12.46
N LYS A 92 -5.34 -36.63 11.16
CA LYS A 92 -6.15 -37.35 10.16
C LYS A 92 -5.67 -38.78 9.87
N ASN A 93 -4.57 -39.21 10.49
CA ASN A 93 -4.04 -40.58 10.46
C ASN A 93 -4.19 -41.20 11.84
#